data_AF-A0A5B1L7X1-F1
#
_entry.id   AF-A0A5B1L7X1-F1
#
_cell.length_a   1.000
_cell.length_b   1.000
_cell.length_c   1.000
_cell.angle_alpha   90.00
_cell.angle_beta   90.00
_cell.angle_gamma   90.00
#
_symmetry.space_group_name_H-M   'P 1'
#
loop_
_entity.id
_entity.type
_entity.pdbx_description
1 polymer ?
#
loop_
_entity_poly.entity_id
_entity_poly.type
_entity_poly.pdbx_seq_one_letter_code
_entity_poly.pdbx_strand_id
1 'polypeptide(L)'
;MSPSPEVVGTAPLLVVPGRPVGTPSYRRELGQTAWVVVVSGLVAGVAIGLLLRAAMLVLRLASPASTGLTSDDGFEIGRFTLFGVYNLVMLGVALGVVGAAAYIAVLPFLVGRPWVQRLTVAVTAMLLGGSGVINDHGRDFRDLDTEVAVALFLVLPFVVGLLVPAVVEHVGRHAETGPPWLPVLVLAFPLAALAGAFQLVVIAVLLPVRRAFLDKILASPALLWLFRLLFAAIPVLAVPALVADLRAVL
;
A
#
# COMPACT_ATOMS: atom_id res chain seq x y z
N MET A 1 -27.84 -16.92 33.46
CA MET A 1 -27.37 -16.46 32.14
C MET A 1 -25.86 -16.49 32.16
N SER A 2 -25.28 -17.54 31.59
CA SER A 2 -23.82 -17.69 31.51
C SER A 2 -23.34 -16.91 30.29
N PRO A 3 -22.34 -16.02 30.40
CA PRO A 3 -21.79 -15.34 29.23
C PRO A 3 -21.21 -16.40 28.30
N SER A 4 -21.78 -16.52 27.09
CA SER A 4 -21.23 -17.37 26.05
C SER A 4 -19.77 -16.95 25.82
N PRO A 5 -18.82 -17.89 25.82
CA PRO A 5 -17.43 -17.56 25.57
C PRO A 5 -17.35 -16.88 24.21
N GLU A 6 -16.92 -15.62 24.21
CA GLU A 6 -16.54 -14.89 23.01
C GLU A 6 -15.48 -15.76 22.33
N VAL A 7 -15.88 -16.46 21.25
CA VAL A 7 -14.95 -17.18 20.41
C VAL A 7 -14.07 -16.11 19.80
N VAL A 8 -12.91 -15.89 20.42
CA VAL A 8 -11.83 -15.05 19.90
C VAL A 8 -11.46 -15.64 18.55
N GLY A 9 -12.10 -15.12 17.51
CA GLY A 9 -11.97 -15.60 16.15
C GLY A 9 -10.51 -15.50 15.75
N THR A 10 -9.85 -16.65 15.67
CA THR A 10 -8.62 -16.84 14.93
C THR A 10 -8.97 -16.62 13.46
N ALA A 11 -9.04 -15.35 13.05
CA ALA A 11 -9.44 -14.92 11.72
C ALA A 11 -8.55 -15.62 10.69
N PRO A 12 -9.07 -16.63 9.96
CA PRO A 12 -8.39 -17.09 8.79
C PRO A 12 -8.63 -16.00 7.75
N LEU A 13 -7.57 -15.62 7.05
CA LEU A 13 -7.40 -14.36 6.31
C LEU A 13 -8.50 -13.99 5.28
N LEU A 14 -9.53 -14.81 5.08
CA LEU A 14 -10.78 -14.51 4.35
C LEU A 14 -11.82 -15.64 4.55
N VAL A 15 -11.94 -16.25 5.73
CA VAL A 15 -12.95 -17.30 5.94
C VAL A 15 -14.29 -16.68 6.29
N VAL A 16 -15.21 -16.78 5.33
CA VAL A 16 -16.64 -16.62 5.56
C VAL A 16 -17.06 -17.62 6.65
N PRO A 17 -17.62 -17.18 7.79
CA PRO A 17 -18.04 -18.09 8.84
C PRO A 17 -19.11 -19.07 8.32
N GLY A 18 -18.88 -20.38 8.48
CA GLY A 18 -19.91 -21.42 8.26
C GLY A 18 -19.68 -22.46 7.15
N ARG A 19 -18.58 -22.42 6.38
CA ARG A 19 -18.24 -23.50 5.42
C ARG A 19 -17.31 -24.56 6.06
N PRO A 20 -17.52 -25.86 5.82
CA PRO A 20 -16.60 -26.91 6.27
C PRO A 20 -15.19 -26.63 5.73
N VAL A 21 -14.20 -26.66 6.63
CA VAL A 21 -12.81 -26.31 6.37
C VAL A 21 -12.12 -27.47 5.64
N GLY A 22 -12.42 -27.65 4.36
CA GLY A 22 -11.50 -28.34 3.46
C GLY A 22 -10.32 -27.42 3.17
N THR A 23 -9.09 -27.93 3.25
CA THR A 23 -7.91 -27.16 2.86
C THR A 23 -8.05 -26.77 1.38
N PRO A 24 -8.19 -25.46 1.05
CA PRO A 24 -8.34 -25.06 -0.34
C PRO A 24 -7.12 -25.51 -1.13
N SER A 25 -7.35 -25.98 -2.36
CA SER A 25 -6.27 -26.38 -3.25
C SER A 25 -5.29 -25.21 -3.44
N TYR A 26 -3.99 -25.51 -3.52
CA TYR A 26 -2.94 -24.48 -3.71
C TYR A 26 -3.25 -23.53 -4.87
N ARG A 27 -3.73 -24.08 -5.98
CA ARG A 27 -4.12 -23.31 -7.17
C ARG A 27 -5.24 -22.31 -6.88
N ARG A 28 -6.23 -22.69 -6.06
CA ARG A 28 -7.35 -21.81 -5.69
C ARG A 28 -6.88 -20.69 -4.77
N GLU A 29 -6.05 -20.98 -3.76
CA GLU A 29 -5.51 -19.95 -2.88
C GLU A 29 -4.59 -18.98 -3.63
N LEU A 30 -3.70 -19.50 -4.48
CA LEU A 30 -2.82 -18.69 -5.32
C LEU A 30 -3.64 -17.79 -6.24
N GLY A 31 -4.62 -18.36 -6.96
CA GLY A 31 -5.49 -17.60 -7.86
C GLY A 31 -6.30 -16.52 -7.13
N GLN A 32 -6.85 -16.83 -5.96
CA GLN A 32 -7.60 -15.86 -5.16
C GLN A 32 -6.70 -14.75 -4.61
N THR A 33 -5.53 -15.09 -4.09
CA THR A 33 -4.57 -14.10 -3.56
C THR A 33 -4.07 -13.18 -4.67
N ALA A 34 -3.67 -13.76 -5.80
CA ALA A 34 -3.27 -13.02 -6.99
C ALA A 34 -4.37 -12.08 -7.45
N TRP A 35 -5.61 -12.57 -7.50
CA TRP A 35 -6.77 -11.78 -7.89
C TRP A 35 -6.96 -10.59 -6.94
N VAL A 36 -6.97 -10.81 -5.62
CA VAL A 36 -7.13 -9.73 -4.65
C VAL A 36 -6.03 -8.69 -4.82
N VAL A 37 -4.76 -9.11 -4.93
CA VAL A 37 -3.61 -8.21 -5.09
C VAL A 37 -3.72 -7.37 -6.36
N VAL A 38 -3.98 -7.99 -7.52
CA VAL A 38 -4.04 -7.29 -8.80
C VAL A 38 -5.22 -6.32 -8.84
N VAL A 39 -6.41 -6.76 -8.43
CA VAL A 39 -7.63 -5.94 -8.46
C VAL A 39 -7.52 -4.76 -7.51
N SER A 40 -7.15 -5.04 -6.25
CA SER A 40 -7.01 -3.98 -5.25
C SER A 40 -5.89 -3.01 -5.62
N GLY A 41 -4.76 -3.51 -6.13
CA GLY A 41 -3.65 -2.69 -6.57
C GLY A 41 -3.99 -1.79 -7.76
N LEU A 42 -4.78 -2.28 -8.71
CA LEU A 42 -5.25 -1.51 -9.85
C LEU A 42 -6.24 -0.42 -9.42
N VAL A 43 -7.24 -0.77 -8.60
CA VAL A 43 -8.22 0.21 -8.08
C VAL A 43 -7.55 1.26 -7.20
N ALA A 44 -6.77 0.83 -6.21
CA ALA A 44 -6.04 1.76 -5.34
C ALA A 44 -5.06 2.59 -6.15
N GLY A 45 -4.34 1.98 -7.08
CA GLY A 45 -3.31 2.66 -7.84
C GLY A 45 -3.79 3.70 -8.83
N VAL A 46 -4.95 3.49 -9.47
CA VAL A 46 -5.61 4.55 -10.25
C VAL A 46 -5.91 5.75 -9.36
N ALA A 47 -6.47 5.51 -8.16
CA ALA A 47 -6.74 6.57 -7.20
C ALA A 47 -5.45 7.24 -6.69
N ILE A 48 -4.35 6.50 -6.47
CA ILE A 48 -3.04 7.06 -6.10
C ILE A 48 -2.50 7.96 -7.21
N GLY A 49 -2.56 7.54 -8.48
CA GLY A 49 -2.09 8.36 -9.60
C GLY A 49 -2.88 9.66 -9.74
N LEU A 50 -4.20 9.61 -9.54
CA LEU A 50 -5.04 10.81 -9.50
C LEU A 50 -4.73 11.69 -8.29
N LEU A 51 -4.44 11.10 -7.13
CA LEU A 51 -4.06 11.82 -5.92
C LEU A 51 -2.72 12.55 -6.10
N LEU A 52 -1.70 11.88 -6.66
CA LEU A 52 -0.41 12.50 -7.02
C LEU A 52 -0.61 13.68 -7.98
N ARG A 53 -1.53 13.52 -8.94
CA ARG A 53 -1.87 14.59 -9.88
C ARG A 53 -2.55 15.78 -9.19
N ALA A 54 -3.49 15.52 -8.28
CA ALA A 54 -4.12 16.56 -7.47
C ALA A 54 -3.08 17.27 -6.58
N ALA A 55 -2.12 16.53 -6.05
CA ALA A 55 -1.02 17.06 -5.27
C ALA A 55 -0.18 18.06 -6.08
N MET A 56 0.20 17.72 -7.32
CA MET A 56 0.89 18.65 -8.22
C MET A 56 0.07 19.91 -8.53
N LEU A 57 -1.27 19.80 -8.60
CA LEU A 57 -2.13 20.98 -8.76
C LEU A 57 -2.05 21.89 -7.54
N VAL A 58 -2.10 21.32 -6.34
CA VAL A 58 -2.00 22.08 -5.09
C VAL A 58 -0.65 22.81 -5.02
N LEU A 59 0.46 22.14 -5.33
CA LEU A 59 1.79 22.76 -5.38
C LEU A 59 1.84 23.92 -6.38
N ARG A 60 1.25 23.75 -7.57
CA ARG A 60 1.17 24.83 -8.56
C ARG A 60 0.40 26.05 -8.03
N LEU A 61 -0.69 25.83 -7.31
CA LEU A 61 -1.51 26.91 -6.76
C LEU A 61 -0.81 27.61 -5.58
N ALA A 62 -0.02 26.88 -4.79
CA ALA A 62 0.76 27.41 -3.68
C ALA A 62 1.99 28.20 -4.14
N SER A 63 2.64 27.78 -5.24
CA SER A 63 3.88 28.39 -5.74
C SER A 63 3.77 28.79 -7.22
N PRO A 64 3.08 29.90 -7.55
CA PRO A 64 2.90 30.33 -8.94
C PRO A 64 4.23 30.58 -9.68
N ALA A 65 5.25 31.02 -8.95
CA ALA A 65 6.59 31.32 -9.49
C ALA A 65 7.31 30.08 -10.05
N SER A 66 6.95 28.88 -9.59
CA SER A 66 7.57 27.61 -9.98
C SER A 66 6.91 26.98 -11.22
N THR A 67 5.94 27.66 -11.84
CA THR A 67 5.25 27.19 -13.05
C THR A 67 6.22 27.07 -14.22
N GLY A 68 6.26 25.90 -14.88
CA GLY A 68 7.15 25.64 -16.02
C GLY A 68 8.53 25.08 -15.64
N LEU A 69 8.82 24.91 -14.35
CA LEU A 69 9.99 24.15 -13.89
C LEU A 69 9.73 22.65 -14.02
N THR A 70 10.78 21.89 -14.33
CA THR A 70 10.75 20.43 -14.33
C THR A 70 11.14 19.93 -12.94
N SER A 71 10.30 19.11 -12.32
CA SER A 71 10.60 18.44 -11.05
C SER A 71 11.72 17.41 -11.21
N ASP A 72 12.27 16.94 -10.09
CA ASP A 72 13.30 15.88 -10.11
C ASP A 72 12.81 14.58 -10.76
N ASP A 73 11.50 14.34 -10.71
CA ASP A 73 10.82 13.22 -11.38
C ASP A 73 10.57 13.42 -12.88
N GLY A 74 11.01 14.55 -13.46
CA GLY A 74 10.85 14.84 -14.88
C GLY A 74 9.47 15.37 -15.27
N PHE A 75 8.65 15.82 -14.32
CA PHE A 75 7.34 16.40 -14.59
C PHE A 75 7.40 17.92 -14.61
N GLU A 76 6.85 18.53 -15.67
CA GLU A 76 6.74 19.98 -15.75
C GLU A 76 5.60 20.50 -14.86
N ILE A 77 5.94 21.30 -13.85
CA ILE A 77 5.03 21.83 -12.86
C ILE A 77 4.02 22.76 -13.55
N GLY A 78 2.74 22.44 -13.38
CA GLY A 78 1.62 23.23 -13.88
C GLY A 78 1.11 22.87 -15.28
N ARG A 79 1.69 21.90 -15.98
CA ARG A 79 1.14 21.40 -17.26
C ARG A 79 0.30 20.15 -17.10
N PHE A 80 -0.98 20.23 -17.49
CA PHE A 80 -1.89 19.09 -17.56
C PHE A 80 -1.86 18.45 -18.94
N THR A 81 -1.12 17.34 -19.04
CA THR A 81 -1.10 16.51 -20.23
C THR A 81 -1.76 15.17 -19.94
N LEU A 82 -2.50 14.64 -20.92
CA LEU A 82 -3.10 13.30 -20.84
C LEU A 82 -2.02 12.24 -20.58
N PHE A 83 -0.87 12.40 -21.23
CA PHE A 83 0.29 11.53 -21.08
C PHE A 83 0.86 11.55 -19.65
N GLY A 84 0.97 12.73 -19.02
CA GLY A 84 1.43 12.84 -17.64
C GLY A 84 0.48 12.18 -16.65
N VAL A 85 -0.83 12.34 -16.84
CA VAL A 85 -1.86 11.65 -16.03
C VAL A 85 -1.74 10.14 -16.20
N TYR A 86 -1.63 9.66 -17.44
CA TYR A 86 -1.47 8.23 -17.71
C TYR A 86 -0.22 7.66 -17.03
N ASN A 87 0.93 8.34 -17.09
CA ASN A 87 2.16 7.90 -16.43
C ASN A 87 2.03 7.83 -14.91
N LEU A 88 1.42 8.84 -14.28
CA LEU A 88 1.18 8.84 -12.84
C LEU A 88 0.20 7.75 -12.42
N VAL A 89 -0.81 7.47 -13.25
CA VAL A 89 -1.72 6.35 -13.04
C VAL A 89 -0.98 5.02 -13.16
N MET A 90 -0.09 4.83 -14.14
CA MET A 90 0.73 3.62 -14.23
C MET A 90 1.62 3.43 -13.00
N LEU A 91 2.30 4.49 -12.56
CA LEU A 91 3.12 4.47 -11.37
C LEU A 91 2.28 4.15 -10.13
N GLY A 92 1.12 4.80 -9.99
CA GLY A 92 0.17 4.56 -8.92
C GLY A 92 -0.29 3.10 -8.89
N VAL A 93 -0.58 2.49 -10.05
CA VAL A 93 -0.92 1.06 -10.15
C VAL A 93 0.22 0.16 -9.71
N ALA A 94 1.45 0.43 -10.12
CA ALA A 94 2.60 -0.33 -9.65
C ALA A 94 2.74 -0.25 -8.11
N LEU A 95 2.64 0.96 -7.54
CA LEU A 95 2.66 1.18 -6.09
C LEU A 95 1.47 0.51 -5.38
N GLY A 96 0.29 0.56 -5.97
CA GLY A 96 -0.92 -0.06 -5.44
C GLY A 96 -0.80 -1.58 -5.36
N VAL A 97 -0.28 -2.23 -6.40
CA VAL A 97 -0.07 -3.69 -6.42
C VAL A 97 0.97 -4.09 -5.37
N VAL A 98 2.11 -3.38 -5.30
CA VAL A 98 3.14 -3.62 -4.29
C VAL A 98 2.58 -3.42 -2.88
N GLY A 99 1.86 -2.32 -2.65
CA GLY A 99 1.23 -2.00 -1.37
C GLY A 99 0.19 -3.04 -0.96
N ALA A 100 -0.63 -3.52 -1.90
CA ALA A 100 -1.62 -4.55 -1.63
C ALA A 100 -0.97 -5.88 -1.20
N ALA A 101 0.08 -6.30 -1.91
CA ALA A 101 0.85 -7.49 -1.55
C ALA A 101 1.51 -7.33 -0.18
N ALA A 102 2.15 -6.18 0.08
CA ALA A 102 2.77 -5.87 1.36
C ALA A 102 1.75 -5.88 2.51
N TYR A 103 0.58 -5.26 2.32
CA TYR A 103 -0.49 -5.24 3.32
C TYR A 103 -0.97 -6.66 3.67
N ILE A 104 -1.22 -7.51 2.68
CA ILE A 104 -1.62 -8.91 2.91
C ILE A 104 -0.53 -9.67 3.66
N ALA A 105 0.75 -9.43 3.32
CA ALA A 105 1.88 -10.08 3.98
C ALA A 105 2.00 -9.69 5.46
N VAL A 106 1.74 -8.42 5.81
CA VAL A 106 1.85 -7.94 7.19
C VAL A 106 0.59 -8.16 8.02
N LEU A 107 -0.57 -8.37 7.39
CA LEU A 107 -1.87 -8.48 8.06
C LEU A 107 -1.89 -9.45 9.26
N PRO A 108 -1.29 -10.66 9.21
CA PRO A 108 -1.27 -11.58 10.36
C PRO A 108 -0.60 -11.00 11.62
N PHE A 109 0.31 -10.05 11.43
CA PHE A 109 1.11 -9.47 12.49
C PHE A 109 0.46 -8.20 13.07
N LEU A 110 -0.44 -7.54 12.34
CA LEU A 110 -1.12 -6.34 12.82
C LEU A 110 -2.05 -6.64 14.00
N VAL A 111 -2.06 -5.74 14.98
CA VAL A 111 -2.83 -5.89 16.23
C VAL A 111 -4.03 -4.94 16.23
N GLY A 112 -5.18 -5.44 16.72
CA GLY A 112 -6.35 -4.61 17.00
C GLY A 112 -7.46 -4.72 15.96
N ARG A 113 -8.42 -3.79 16.05
CA ARG A 113 -9.56 -3.69 15.13
C ARG A 113 -9.11 -3.25 13.73
N PRO A 114 -9.86 -3.56 12.65
CA PRO A 114 -9.45 -3.19 11.28
C PRO A 114 -9.09 -1.71 11.11
N TRP A 115 -9.85 -0.80 11.72
CA TRP A 115 -9.54 0.63 11.64
C TRP A 115 -8.19 1.00 12.30
N VAL A 116 -7.79 0.32 13.38
CA VAL A 116 -6.50 0.51 14.03
C VAL A 116 -5.38 0.01 13.12
N GLN A 117 -5.56 -1.16 12.52
CA GLN A 117 -4.59 -1.74 11.58
C GLN A 117 -4.35 -0.83 10.39
N ARG A 118 -5.42 -0.28 9.79
CA ARG A 118 -5.32 0.71 8.70
C ARG A 118 -4.57 1.97 9.12
N LEU A 119 -4.87 2.49 10.31
CA LEU A 119 -4.17 3.66 10.84
C LEU A 119 -2.69 3.37 11.08
N THR A 120 -2.34 2.20 11.62
CA THR A 120 -0.93 1.78 11.81
C THR A 120 -0.20 1.71 10.47
N VAL A 121 -0.81 1.13 9.44
CA VAL A 121 -0.23 1.07 8.08
C VAL A 121 -0.08 2.47 7.48
N ALA A 122 -1.08 3.34 7.65
CA ALA A 122 -1.03 4.73 7.18
C ALA A 122 0.09 5.55 7.83
N VAL A 123 0.22 5.48 9.15
CA VAL A 123 1.31 6.15 9.88
C VAL A 123 2.66 5.58 9.46
N THR A 124 2.77 4.25 9.30
CA THR A 124 4.02 3.62 8.84
C THR A 124 4.39 4.08 7.43
N ALA A 125 3.42 4.12 6.51
CA ALA A 125 3.62 4.60 5.15
C ALA A 125 4.03 6.08 5.14
N MET A 126 3.39 6.93 5.95
CA MET A 126 3.75 8.33 6.12
C MET A 126 5.21 8.50 6.58
N LEU A 127 5.62 7.74 7.58
CA LEU A 127 6.98 7.83 8.13
C LEU A 127 8.02 7.37 7.11
N LEU A 128 7.81 6.23 6.46
CA LEU A 128 8.74 5.68 5.46
C LEU A 128 8.77 6.52 4.17
N GLY A 129 7.60 6.93 3.69
CA GLY A 129 7.48 7.77 2.50
C GLY A 129 8.05 9.16 2.75
N GLY A 130 7.75 9.75 3.91
CA GLY A 130 8.31 11.02 4.35
C GLY A 130 9.83 10.98 4.40
N SER A 131 10.43 10.03 5.12
CA SER A 131 11.89 9.92 5.24
C SER A 131 12.58 9.55 3.91
N GLY A 132 11.87 8.89 3.00
CA GLY A 132 12.43 8.52 1.70
C GLY A 132 12.40 9.65 0.68
N VAL A 133 11.44 10.57 0.80
CA VAL A 133 11.18 11.61 -0.21
C VAL A 133 11.65 12.98 0.26
N ILE A 134 11.46 13.32 1.54
CA ILE A 134 11.88 14.60 2.10
C ILE A 134 13.39 14.52 2.37
N ASN A 135 14.17 15.27 1.61
CA ASN A 135 15.60 15.44 1.83
C ASN A 135 16.05 16.81 1.32
N ASP A 136 17.14 17.32 1.87
CA ASP A 136 17.72 18.64 1.58
C ASP A 136 18.43 18.72 0.20
N HIS A 137 18.58 17.57 -0.46
CA HIS A 137 19.20 17.45 -1.78
C HIS A 137 18.21 17.61 -2.93
N GLY A 138 16.91 17.40 -2.68
CA GLY A 138 15.85 17.54 -3.69
C GLY A 138 15.67 18.98 -4.14
N ARG A 139 15.66 19.19 -5.45
CA ARG A 139 15.36 20.50 -6.05
C ARG A 139 13.97 20.98 -5.66
N ASP A 140 13.04 20.04 -5.56
CA ASP A 140 11.64 20.30 -5.22
C ASP A 140 11.48 21.03 -3.88
N PHE A 141 12.39 20.87 -2.90
CA PHE A 141 12.29 21.55 -1.60
C PHE A 141 12.95 22.94 -1.56
N ARG A 142 13.81 23.25 -2.54
CA ARG A 142 14.48 24.56 -2.64
C ARG A 142 13.68 25.57 -3.47
N ASP A 143 13.00 25.06 -4.51
CA ASP A 143 12.32 25.89 -5.52
C ASP A 143 10.80 26.03 -5.25
N LEU A 144 10.24 25.25 -4.32
CA LEU A 144 8.80 25.29 -3.94
C LEU A 144 8.61 25.89 -2.54
N ASP A 145 7.37 26.27 -2.24
CA ASP A 145 6.94 26.56 -0.88
C ASP A 145 7.12 25.33 0.00
N THR A 146 8.19 25.36 0.78
CA THR A 146 8.74 24.23 1.53
C THR A 146 7.71 23.64 2.49
N GLU A 147 6.90 24.48 3.16
CA GLU A 147 5.91 24.01 4.13
C GLU A 147 4.80 23.21 3.46
N VAL A 148 4.28 23.71 2.34
CA VAL A 148 3.21 23.04 1.58
C VAL A 148 3.74 21.74 0.97
N ALA A 149 4.95 21.76 0.39
CA ALA A 149 5.57 20.56 -0.17
C ALA A 149 5.76 19.48 0.89
N VAL A 150 6.36 19.82 2.03
CA VAL A 150 6.56 18.89 3.15
C VAL A 150 5.23 18.31 3.64
N ALA A 151 4.21 19.13 3.85
CA ALA A 151 2.90 18.66 4.29
C ALA A 151 2.28 17.67 3.28
N LEU A 152 2.38 17.97 1.99
CA LEU A 152 1.82 17.17 0.91
C LEU A 152 2.55 15.82 0.78
N PHE A 153 3.89 15.81 0.90
CA PHE A 153 4.71 14.59 0.89
C PHE A 153 4.53 13.71 2.14
N LEU A 154 4.01 14.24 3.24
CA LEU A 154 3.57 13.44 4.39
C LEU A 154 2.13 12.91 4.21
N VAL A 155 1.21 13.77 3.77
CA VAL A 155 -0.21 13.41 3.62
C VAL A 155 -0.42 12.36 2.53
N LEU A 156 0.27 12.45 1.40
CA LEU A 156 0.16 11.49 0.29
C LEU A 156 0.38 10.03 0.73
N PRO A 157 1.55 9.66 1.29
CA PRO A 157 1.79 8.29 1.72
C PRO A 157 0.87 7.87 2.88
N PHE A 158 0.46 8.80 3.76
CA PHE A 158 -0.57 8.52 4.77
C PHE A 158 -1.89 8.08 4.13
N VAL A 159 -2.40 8.84 3.16
CA VAL A 159 -3.64 8.54 2.44
C VAL A 159 -3.52 7.23 1.67
N VAL A 160 -2.37 6.99 1.00
CA VAL A 160 -2.07 5.72 0.33
C VAL A 160 -2.16 4.55 1.32
N GLY A 161 -1.55 4.67 2.49
CA GLY A 161 -1.55 3.65 3.53
C GLY A 161 -2.91 3.43 4.20
N LEU A 162 -3.86 4.36 4.09
CA LEU A 162 -5.27 4.13 4.43
C LEU A 162 -6.04 3.45 3.30
N LEU A 163 -5.83 3.92 2.08
CA LEU A 163 -6.58 3.53 0.89
C LEU A 163 -6.33 2.07 0.53
N VAL A 164 -5.06 1.66 0.46
CA VAL A 164 -4.67 0.31 0.01
C VAL A 164 -5.29 -0.78 0.90
N PRO A 165 -5.13 -0.76 2.23
CA PRO A 165 -5.81 -1.71 3.12
C PRO A 165 -7.33 -1.73 2.95
N ALA A 166 -7.97 -0.55 2.87
CA ALA A 166 -9.41 -0.46 2.74
C ALA A 166 -9.92 -1.11 1.44
N VAL A 167 -9.21 -0.89 0.33
CA VAL A 167 -9.52 -1.52 -0.96
C VAL A 167 -9.24 -3.02 -0.93
N VAL A 168 -8.11 -3.47 -0.38
CA VAL A 168 -7.79 -4.91 -0.23
C VAL A 168 -8.88 -5.63 0.56
N GLU A 169 -9.29 -5.10 1.71
CA GLU A 169 -10.35 -5.68 2.54
C GLU A 169 -11.73 -5.65 1.84
N HIS A 170 -12.01 -4.63 1.05
CA HIS A 170 -13.26 -4.53 0.28
C HIS A 170 -13.30 -5.54 -0.87
N VAL A 171 -12.23 -5.62 -1.64
CA VAL A 171 -12.06 -6.55 -2.76
C VAL A 171 -12.05 -7.99 -2.26
N GLY A 172 -11.32 -8.25 -1.17
CA GLY A 172 -11.25 -9.56 -0.52
C GLY A 172 -12.62 -10.14 -0.19
N ARG A 173 -13.55 -9.30 0.33
CA ARG A 173 -14.93 -9.70 0.64
C ARG A 173 -15.73 -10.20 -0.57
N HIS A 174 -15.33 -9.83 -1.79
CA HIS A 174 -16.00 -10.18 -3.04
C HIS A 174 -15.16 -11.09 -3.95
N ALA A 175 -14.08 -11.68 -3.42
CA ALA A 175 -13.16 -12.47 -4.24
C ALA A 175 -13.77 -13.74 -4.85
N GLU A 176 -14.87 -14.25 -4.29
CA GLU A 176 -15.57 -15.41 -4.85
C GLU A 176 -16.40 -15.08 -6.10
N THR A 177 -16.78 -13.80 -6.30
CA THR A 177 -17.68 -13.35 -7.37
C THR A 177 -16.99 -12.41 -8.35
N GLY A 178 -15.67 -12.45 -8.41
CA GLY A 178 -14.86 -11.52 -9.20
C GLY A 178 -15.33 -11.41 -10.66
N PRO A 179 -15.43 -10.18 -11.22
CA PRO A 179 -16.03 -9.98 -12.52
C PRO A 179 -15.14 -10.53 -13.66
N PRO A 180 -15.74 -11.05 -14.74
CA PRO A 180 -15.00 -11.72 -15.82
C PRO A 180 -14.17 -10.77 -16.70
N TRP A 181 -14.38 -9.45 -16.62
CA TRP A 181 -13.72 -8.46 -17.48
C TRP A 181 -12.31 -8.05 -17.01
N LEU A 182 -11.86 -8.55 -15.86
CA LEU A 182 -10.58 -8.15 -15.26
C LEU A 182 -9.32 -8.35 -16.11
N PRO A 183 -9.17 -9.44 -16.89
CA PRO A 183 -8.04 -9.58 -17.79
C PRO A 183 -7.93 -8.42 -18.79
N VAL A 184 -9.06 -7.85 -19.22
CA VAL A 184 -9.11 -6.69 -20.11
C VAL A 184 -8.56 -5.45 -19.41
N LEU A 185 -8.89 -5.26 -18.12
CA LEU A 185 -8.38 -4.13 -17.35
C LEU A 185 -6.88 -4.27 -17.08
N VAL A 186 -6.33 -5.47 -16.90
CA VAL A 186 -4.87 -5.67 -16.77
C VAL A 186 -4.16 -5.36 -18.09
N LEU A 187 -4.74 -5.75 -19.23
CA LEU A 187 -4.16 -5.48 -20.55
C LEU A 187 -4.12 -3.99 -20.90
N ALA A 188 -5.02 -3.17 -20.36
CA ALA A 188 -5.02 -1.73 -20.57
C ALA A 188 -3.86 -1.01 -19.85
N PHE A 189 -3.12 -1.69 -18.97
CA PHE A 189 -2.07 -1.12 -18.12
C PHE A 189 -0.81 -1.99 -18.20
N PRO A 190 0.05 -1.85 -19.24
CA PRO A 190 1.18 -2.75 -19.46
C PRO A 190 2.19 -2.77 -18.31
N LEU A 191 2.42 -1.63 -17.64
CA LEU A 191 3.24 -1.57 -16.44
C LEU A 191 2.59 -2.31 -15.26
N ALA A 192 1.26 -2.28 -15.16
CA ALA A 192 0.54 -3.09 -14.18
C ALA A 192 0.65 -4.59 -14.49
N ALA A 193 0.67 -4.96 -15.77
CA ALA A 193 0.90 -6.35 -16.17
C ALA A 193 2.31 -6.81 -15.78
N LEU A 194 3.35 -5.97 -15.97
CA LEU A 194 4.71 -6.29 -15.55
C LEU A 194 4.84 -6.37 -14.02
N ALA A 195 4.36 -5.36 -13.30
CA ALA A 195 4.36 -5.36 -11.83
C ALA A 195 3.53 -6.53 -11.27
N GLY A 196 2.38 -6.82 -11.88
CA GLY A 196 1.53 -7.95 -11.56
C GLY A 196 2.21 -9.29 -11.84
N ALA A 197 2.91 -9.45 -12.95
CA ALA A 197 3.67 -10.66 -13.28
C ALA A 197 4.81 -10.89 -12.28
N PHE A 198 5.59 -9.83 -11.97
CA PHE A 198 6.62 -9.90 -10.94
C PHE A 198 6.03 -10.28 -9.58
N GLN A 199 4.93 -9.64 -9.17
CA GLN A 199 4.26 -9.96 -7.91
C GLN A 199 3.65 -11.36 -7.89
N LEU A 200 3.14 -11.85 -9.02
CA LEU A 200 2.69 -13.24 -9.15
C LEU A 200 3.84 -14.22 -8.89
N VAL A 201 5.03 -13.95 -9.42
CA VAL A 201 6.22 -14.77 -9.14
C VAL A 201 6.57 -14.71 -7.65
N VAL A 202 6.61 -13.51 -7.06
CA VAL A 202 6.90 -13.33 -5.63
C VAL A 202 5.87 -14.08 -4.77
N ILE A 203 4.57 -13.94 -5.04
CA ILE A 203 3.52 -14.64 -4.31
C ILE A 203 3.64 -16.15 -4.52
N ALA A 204 3.87 -16.63 -5.75
CA ALA A 204 4.01 -18.06 -6.04
C ALA A 204 5.19 -18.68 -5.28
N VAL A 205 6.31 -17.96 -5.15
CA VAL A 205 7.50 -18.39 -4.41
C VAL A 205 7.30 -18.29 -2.89
N LEU A 206 6.68 -17.21 -2.41
CA LEU A 206 6.47 -16.97 -0.99
C LEU A 206 5.30 -17.78 -0.41
N LEU A 207 4.32 -18.21 -1.21
CA LEU A 207 3.14 -18.92 -0.70
C LEU A 207 3.48 -20.29 -0.08
N PRO A 208 4.36 -21.13 -0.66
CA PRO A 208 4.87 -22.34 -0.01
C PRO A 208 5.64 -22.03 1.28
N VAL A 209 6.51 -21.02 1.27
CA VAL A 209 7.25 -20.57 2.46
C VAL A 209 6.29 -20.13 3.54
N ARG A 210 5.28 -19.33 3.17
CA ARG A 210 4.19 -18.90 4.04
C ARG A 210 3.47 -20.11 4.62
N ARG A 211 3.05 -21.10 3.84
CA ARG A 211 2.40 -22.31 4.38
C ARG A 211 3.31 -23.10 5.33
N ALA A 212 4.60 -23.21 5.01
CA ALA A 212 5.55 -23.97 5.83
C ALA A 212 5.95 -23.26 7.14
N PHE A 213 6.01 -21.92 7.14
CA PHE A 213 6.54 -21.13 8.24
C PHE A 213 5.48 -20.30 8.97
N LEU A 214 4.52 -19.69 8.26
CA LEU A 214 3.52 -18.80 8.87
C LEU A 214 2.67 -19.57 9.88
N ASP A 215 2.26 -20.80 9.57
CA ASP A 215 1.48 -21.63 10.51
C ASP A 215 2.28 -21.91 11.79
N LYS A 216 3.60 -22.15 11.67
CA LYS A 216 4.49 -22.34 12.83
C LYS A 216 4.70 -21.04 13.62
N ILE A 217 4.83 -19.90 12.93
CA ILE A 217 4.98 -18.59 13.54
C ILE A 217 3.71 -18.21 14.30
N LEU A 218 2.53 -18.41 13.69
CA LEU A 218 1.23 -18.11 14.30
C LEU A 218 0.89 -19.06 15.45
N ALA A 219 1.34 -20.32 15.40
CA ALA A 219 1.18 -21.28 16.49
C ALA A 219 2.07 -20.97 17.71
N SER A 220 3.16 -20.19 17.55
CA SER A 220 4.08 -19.84 18.62
C SER A 220 3.91 -18.39 19.07
N PRO A 221 3.39 -18.13 20.29
CA PRO A 221 3.23 -16.77 20.81
C PRO A 221 4.54 -15.97 20.81
N ALA A 222 5.66 -16.62 21.11
CA ALA A 222 6.98 -15.98 21.14
C ALA A 222 7.41 -15.51 19.74
N LEU A 223 7.25 -16.35 18.71
CA LEU A 223 7.58 -15.96 17.34
C LEU A 223 6.64 -14.86 16.83
N LEU A 224 5.34 -14.96 17.11
CA LEU A 224 4.38 -13.93 16.74
C LEU A 224 4.75 -12.56 17.35
N TRP A 225 5.08 -12.51 18.63
CA TRP A 225 5.53 -11.28 19.29
C TRP A 225 6.86 -10.77 18.72
N LEU A 226 7.81 -11.66 18.42
CA LEU A 226 9.05 -11.26 17.76
C LEU A 226 8.79 -10.57 16.42
N PHE A 227 7.97 -11.16 15.55
CA PHE A 227 7.63 -10.55 14.25
C PHE A 227 6.88 -9.22 14.43
N ARG A 228 5.97 -9.13 15.41
CA ARG A 228 5.30 -7.86 15.75
C ARG A 228 6.28 -6.78 16.16
N LEU A 229 7.25 -7.11 17.01
CA LEU A 229 8.29 -6.17 17.44
C LEU A 229 9.17 -5.75 16.26
N LEU A 230 9.54 -6.68 15.38
CA LEU A 230 10.31 -6.37 14.16
C LEU A 230 9.54 -5.42 13.24
N PHE A 231 8.24 -5.66 13.01
CA PHE A 231 7.42 -4.75 12.21
C PHE A 231 7.20 -3.39 12.88
N ALA A 232 7.03 -3.36 14.20
CA ALA A 232 6.89 -2.11 14.96
C ALA A 232 8.20 -1.31 14.98
N ALA A 233 9.37 -1.97 14.90
CA ALA A 233 10.67 -1.30 14.85
C ALA A 233 10.85 -0.48 13.57
N ILE A 234 10.28 -0.90 12.43
CA ILE A 234 10.40 -0.20 11.14
C ILE A 234 9.96 1.27 11.24
N PRO A 235 8.71 1.61 11.62
CA PRO A 235 8.30 3.01 11.75
C PRO A 235 9.06 3.73 12.85
N VAL A 236 9.42 3.06 13.96
CA VAL A 236 10.20 3.67 15.05
C VAL A 236 11.57 4.13 14.57
N LEU A 237 12.24 3.33 13.73
CA LEU A 237 13.53 3.68 13.14
C LEU A 237 13.43 4.75 12.05
N ALA A 238 12.26 4.90 11.41
CA ALA A 238 12.02 5.94 10.42
C ALA A 238 11.79 7.34 11.04
N VAL A 239 11.30 7.42 12.29
CA VAL A 239 11.09 8.70 13.00
C VAL A 239 12.34 9.57 13.08
N PRO A 240 13.50 9.10 13.60
CA PRO A 240 14.68 9.95 13.71
C PRO A 240 15.22 10.41 12.36
N ALA A 241 15.12 9.56 11.32
CA ALA A 241 15.47 9.95 9.95
C ALA A 241 14.58 11.09 9.47
N LEU A 242 13.26 10.92 9.52
CA LEU A 242 12.31 11.95 9.13
C LEU A 242 12.49 13.26 9.91
N VAL A 243 12.74 13.19 11.22
CA VAL A 243 12.97 14.40 12.04
C VAL A 243 14.26 15.11 11.64
N ALA A 244 15.33 14.37 11.28
CA ALA A 244 16.56 14.96 10.79
C ALA A 244 16.33 15.66 9.44
N ASP A 245 15.60 15.02 8.53
CA ASP A 245 15.29 15.57 7.21
C ASP A 245 14.40 16.82 7.31
N LEU A 246 13.37 16.80 8.17
CA LEU A 246 12.51 17.95 8.42
C LEU A 246 13.27 19.16 8.98
N ARG A 247 14.25 18.93 9.86
CA ARG A 247 15.11 20.01 10.42
C ARG A 247 16.11 20.55 9.42
N ALA A 248 16.48 19.79 8.39
CA ALA A 248 17.38 20.24 7.35
C ALA A 248 16.66 21.09 6.29
N VAL A 249 15.35 20.86 6.13
CA VAL A 249 14.52 21.47 5.09
C VAL A 249 13.75 22.71 5.58
N LEU A 250 13.29 22.72 6.84
CA LEU A 250 12.57 23.86 7.47
C LEU A 250 13.51 24.79 8.25
#